data_AF-A0A2V6C610-F1
#
_entry.id   AF-A0A2V6C610-F1
#
_cell.length_a   1.000
_cell.length_b   1.000
_cell.length_c   1.000
_cell.angle_alpha   90.00
_cell.angle_beta   90.00
_cell.angle_gamma   90.00
#
_symmetry.space_group_name_H-M   'P 1'
#
loop_
_entity.id
_entity.type
_entity.pdbx_description
1 polymer ?
#
loop_
_entity_poly.entity_id
_entity_poly.type
_entity_poly.pdbx_seq_one_letter_code
_entity_poly.pdbx_strand_id
1 'polypeptide(L)' 'EKLWSYEIGKPVGSSPAVSDGKIVIGSDDGIVYCFGPKRVK' A
#
# COMPACT_ATOMS: atom_id res chain seq x y z
N GLU A 1 -1.41 18.76 5.23
CA GLU A 1 -2.41 18.58 4.14
C GLU A 1 -2.37 17.14 3.66
N LYS A 2 -3.48 16.58 3.19
CA LYS A 2 -3.57 15.18 2.75
C LYS A 2 -3.17 15.07 1.28
N LEU A 3 -2.10 14.31 0.97
CA LEU A 3 -1.59 14.17 -0.41
C LEU A 3 -2.41 13.20 -1.27
N TRP A 4 -2.83 12.07 -0.71
CA TRP A 4 -3.65 11.06 -1.37
C TRP A 4 -4.33 10.15 -0.34
N SER A 5 -5.27 9.31 -0.81
CA SER A 5 -5.80 8.17 -0.06
C SER A 5 -6.26 7.07 -0.98
N TYR A 6 -6.24 5.85 -0.46
CA TYR A 6 -6.78 4.67 -1.11
C TYR A 6 -7.53 3.82 -0.08
N GLU A 7 -8.71 3.33 -0.44
CA GLU A 7 -9.50 2.45 0.41
C GLU A 7 -9.20 0.98 0.05
N ILE A 8 -8.65 0.23 1.01
CA ILE A 8 -8.35 -1.20 0.84
C ILE A 8 -9.62 -2.06 0.92
N GLY A 9 -10.66 -1.60 1.64
CA GLY A 9 -11.95 -2.27 1.77
C GLY A 9 -11.98 -3.45 2.75
N LYS A 10 -10.82 -3.78 3.35
CA LYS A 10 -10.64 -4.85 4.34
C LYS A 10 -9.77 -4.35 5.51
N PRO A 11 -9.88 -4.95 6.71
CA PRO A 11 -9.03 -4.59 7.83
C PRO A 11 -7.54 -4.74 7.50
N VAL A 12 -6.75 -3.84 8.06
CA VAL A 12 -5.28 -3.85 7.95
C VAL A 12 -4.74 -3.98 9.36
N GLY A 13 -4.38 -5.19 9.77
CA GLY A 13 -3.71 -5.45 11.04
C GLY A 13 -2.19 -5.31 10.98
N SER A 14 -1.61 -5.17 9.78
CA SER A 14 -0.16 -5.10 9.58
C SER A 14 0.40 -3.68 9.65
N SER A 15 1.70 -3.56 9.94
CA SER A 15 2.43 -2.31 9.75
C SER A 15 2.90 -2.16 8.29
N PRO A 16 2.85 -0.95 7.71
CA PRO A 16 3.38 -0.72 6.37
C PRO A 16 4.90 -0.85 6.32
N ALA A 17 5.44 -1.29 5.18
CA ALA A 17 6.88 -1.32 4.90
C ALA A 17 7.22 -0.44 3.69
N VAL A 18 8.39 0.20 3.71
CA VAL A 18 8.84 1.10 2.64
C VAL A 18 10.21 0.67 2.12
N SER A 19 10.32 0.48 0.80
CA SER A 19 11.59 0.20 0.12
C SER A 19 11.48 0.57 -1.37
N ASP A 20 12.57 1.04 -1.97
CA ASP A 20 12.65 1.38 -3.40
C ASP A 20 11.49 2.28 -3.90
N GLY A 21 11.15 3.30 -3.12
CA GLY A 21 10.06 4.24 -3.43
C GLY A 21 8.67 3.61 -3.46
N LYS A 22 8.49 2.44 -2.84
CA LYS A 22 7.23 1.71 -2.76
C LYS A 22 6.81 1.52 -1.32
N ILE A 23 5.49 1.44 -1.12
CA ILE A 23 4.85 1.15 0.16
C ILE A 23 4.13 -0.18 0.02
N VAL A 24 4.40 -1.12 0.92
CA VAL A 24 3.80 -2.45 0.94
C VAL A 24 2.97 -2.59 2.21
N ILE A 25 1.74 -3.10 2.06
CA ILE A 25 0.76 -3.25 3.14
C ILE A 25 0.09 -4.62 3.01
N GLY A 26 0.09 -5.42 4.07
CA GLY A 26 -0.69 -6.66 4.14
C GLY A 26 -2.08 -6.39 4.73
N SER A 27 -3.13 -6.92 4.10
CA SER A 27 -4.49 -6.91 4.65
C SER A 27 -4.85 -8.28 5.22
N ASP A 28 -5.82 -8.30 6.14
CA ASP A 28 -6.30 -9.49 6.82
C ASP A 28 -7.06 -10.45 5.88
N ASP A 29 -7.33 -10.03 4.64
CA ASP A 29 -7.86 -10.89 3.57
C ASP A 29 -6.79 -11.74 2.86
N GLY A 30 -5.53 -11.63 3.27
CA GLY A 30 -4.39 -12.34 2.69
C GLY A 30 -3.80 -11.66 1.44
N ILE A 31 -4.26 -10.46 1.07
CA ILE A 31 -3.76 -9.70 -0.06
C ILE A 31 -2.66 -8.72 0.39
N VAL A 32 -1.60 -8.61 -0.43
CA VAL A 32 -0.53 -7.63 -0.26
C VAL A 32 -0.68 -6.53 -1.31
N TYR A 33 -0.84 -5.30 -0.84
CA TYR A 33 -0.96 -4.11 -1.65
C TYR A 33 0.40 -3.45 -1.79
N CYS A 34 0.76 -3.02 -3.00
CA CYS A 34 1.98 -2.28 -3.28
C CYS A 34 1.66 -0.97 -4.00
N PHE A 35 2.04 0.15 -3.40
CA PHE A 35 1.86 1.49 -3.96
C PHE A 35 3.20 2.06 -4.34
N GLY A 36 3.27 2.75 -5.47
CA GLY A 36 4.49 3.38 -5.95
C GLY A 36 4.26 4.16 -7.25
N PRO A 37 5.30 4.79 -7.79
CA PRO A 37 5.20 5.47 -9.07
C PRO A 37 4.77 4.49 -10.17
N LYS A 38 3.95 4.97 -11.11
CA LYS A 38 3.70 4.23 -12.34
C LYS A 38 5.04 3.97 -13.01
N ARG A 39 5.37 2.71 -13.29
CA ARG A 39 6.49 2.39 -14.16
C ARG A 39 6.17 2.94 -15.54
N VAL A 40 6.88 3.99 -15.93
CA VAL A 40 6.94 4.41 -17.33
C VAL A 40 7.87 3.42 -18.03
N LYS A 41 7.43 2.85 -19.15
CA LYS A 41 8.27 1.97 -19.97
C LYS A 41 9.45 2.73 -20.54
#